data_AF-A0A962A084-F1
#
_entry.id   AF-A0A962A084-F1
#
_cell.length_a   1.000
_cell.length_b   1.000
_cell.length_c   1.000
_cell.angle_alpha   90.00
_cell.angle_beta   90.00
_cell.angle_gamma   90.00
#
_symmetry.space_group_name_H-M   'P 1'
#
loop_
_entity.id
_entity.type
_entity.pdbx_description
1 polymer ?
#
loop_
_entity_poly.entity_id
_entity_poly.type
_entity_poly.pdbx_seq_one_letter_code
_entity_poly.pdbx_strand_id
1 'polypeptide(L)' 'MTQNEKAEIAEINSRIEDNDDPRDCYQLVREKIRTHEQKGEMIPEDLRRLERTLFAECNAASQGR' A
#
# COMPACT_ATOMS: atom_id res chain seq x y z
N MET A 1 -13.68 -2.03 -11.58
CA MET A 1 -12.41 -2.80 -11.65
C MET A 1 -12.24 -3.34 -13.04
N THR A 2 -11.57 -2.56 -13.87
CA THR A 2 -11.01 -3.01 -15.15
C THR A 2 -9.87 -4.00 -14.90
N GLN A 3 -9.58 -4.85 -15.88
CA GLN A 3 -8.51 -5.86 -15.78
C GLN A 3 -7.12 -5.24 -15.52
N ASN A 4 -6.93 -3.98 -15.89
CA ASN A 4 -5.69 -3.23 -15.68
C ASN A 4 -5.47 -2.86 -14.20
N GLU A 5 -6.53 -2.49 -13.47
CA GLU A 5 -6.44 -2.15 -12.04
C GLU A 5 -6.02 -3.35 -11.19
N LYS A 6 -6.48 -4.56 -11.54
CA LYS A 6 -6.10 -5.79 -10.82
C LYS A 6 -4.63 -6.15 -11.01
N ALA A 7 -4.09 -5.91 -12.22
CA ALA A 7 -2.68 -6.13 -12.51
C ALA A 7 -1.79 -5.11 -11.77
N GLU A 8 -2.19 -3.84 -11.74
CA GLU A 8 -1.50 -2.82 -10.94
C GLU A 8 -1.48 -3.18 -9.44
N ILE A 9 -2.60 -3.63 -8.88
CA ILE A 9 -2.66 -4.04 -7.47
C ILE A 9 -1.78 -5.27 -7.19
N ALA A 10 -1.73 -6.23 -8.11
CA ALA A 10 -0.87 -7.41 -7.95
C ALA A 10 0.63 -7.05 -7.99
N GLU A 11 1.03 -6.15 -8.89
CA GLU A 11 2.41 -5.65 -8.95
C GLU A 11 2.80 -4.89 -7.68
N ILE A 12 1.88 -4.05 -7.18
CA ILE A 12 2.09 -3.31 -5.92
C ILE A 12 2.26 -4.29 -4.76
N ASN A 13 1.41 -5.30 -4.65
CA ASN A 13 1.55 -6.33 -3.61
C ASN A 13 2.90 -7.04 -3.70
N SER A 14 3.33 -7.44 -4.90
CA SER A 14 4.62 -8.09 -5.09
C SER A 14 5.79 -7.19 -4.69
N ARG A 15 5.73 -5.87 -4.97
CA ARG A 15 6.77 -4.91 -4.57
C ARG A 15 6.79 -4.65 -3.08
N ILE A 16 5.64 -4.73 -2.42
CA ILE A 16 5.54 -4.63 -0.95
C ILE A 16 6.14 -5.87 -0.29
N GLU A 17 5.91 -7.05 -0.88
CA GLU A 17 6.44 -8.33 -0.38
C GLU A 17 7.96 -8.44 -0.54
N ASP A 18 8.53 -7.81 -1.57
CA ASP A 18 9.98 -7.77 -1.85
C ASP A 18 10.73 -6.66 -1.07
N ASN A 19 10.02 -5.64 -0.57
CA ASN A 19 10.65 -4.55 0.17
C ASN A 19 10.77 -4.86 1.67
N ASP A 20 12.00 -4.76 2.18
CA ASP A 20 12.34 -5.07 3.57
C ASP A 20 12.01 -3.91 4.55
N ASP A 21 11.96 -2.66 4.08
CA ASP A 21 11.60 -1.51 4.95
C ASP A 21 10.10 -1.18 4.85
N PRO A 22 9.34 -1.34 5.95
CA PRO A 22 7.89 -1.11 5.95
C PRO A 22 7.51 0.35 5.68
N ARG A 23 8.43 1.32 5.87
CA ARG A 23 8.17 2.75 5.61
C ARG A 23 8.14 3.05 4.12
N ASP A 24 9.01 2.41 3.34
CA ASP A 24 9.05 2.57 1.89
C ASP A 24 7.77 2.01 1.26
N CYS A 25 7.38 0.81 1.67
CA CYS A 25 6.09 0.20 1.33
C CYS A 25 4.91 1.10 1.71
N TYR A 26 4.91 1.66 2.92
CA TYR A 26 3.82 2.52 3.39
C TYR A 26 3.68 3.77 2.52
N GLN A 27 4.80 4.41 2.14
CA GLN A 27 4.76 5.57 1.26
C GLN A 27 4.21 5.22 -0.12
N LEU A 28 4.62 4.08 -0.68
CA LEU A 28 4.16 3.62 -2.00
C LEU A 28 2.64 3.37 -2.02
N VAL A 29 2.11 2.68 -0.99
CA VAL A 29 0.67 2.46 -0.86
C VAL A 29 -0.09 3.78 -0.69
N ARG A 30 0.43 4.68 0.15
CA ARG A 30 -0.20 5.98 0.43
C ARG A 30 -0.26 6.88 -0.81
N GLU A 31 0.77 6.82 -1.66
CA GLU A 31 0.80 7.56 -2.92
C GLU A 31 -0.24 7.05 -3.92
N LYS A 32 -0.45 5.73 -3.98
CA LYS A 32 -1.51 5.14 -4.80
C LYS A 32 -2.90 5.43 -4.27
N ILE A 33 -3.12 5.40 -2.96
CA ILE A 33 -4.38 5.83 -2.35
C ILE A 33 -4.68 7.28 -2.74
N ARG A 34 -3.71 8.18 -2.59
CA ARG A 34 -3.85 9.58 -3.03
C ARG A 34 -4.16 9.72 -4.51
N THR A 35 -3.60 8.85 -5.36
CA THR A 35 -3.88 8.86 -6.79
C THR A 35 -5.33 8.48 -7.07
N HIS A 36 -5.86 7.45 -6.40
CA HIS A 36 -7.28 7.08 -6.51
C HIS A 36 -8.20 8.19 -5.97
N GLU A 37 -7.86 8.79 -4.82
CA GLU A 37 -8.63 9.92 -4.26
C GLU A 37 -8.67 11.12 -5.20
N GLN A 38 -7.53 11.48 -5.81
CA GLN A 38 -7.45 12.58 -6.78
C GLN A 38 -8.25 12.31 -8.05
N LYS A 39 -8.36 11.04 -8.46
CA LYS A 39 -9.19 10.62 -9.59
C LYS A 39 -10.68 10.51 -9.22
N GLY A 40 -11.04 10.66 -7.95
CA GLY A 40 -12.40 10.43 -7.46
C GLY A 40 -12.82 8.96 -7.53
N GLU A 41 -11.86 8.04 -7.59
CA GLU A 41 -12.10 6.61 -7.68
C GLU A 41 -12.24 6.00 -6.29
N MET A 42 -13.04 4.93 -6.21
CA MET A 42 -13.16 4.14 -4.99
C MET A 42 -11.80 3.50 -4.67
N ILE A 43 -11.26 3.80 -3.48
CA ILE A 43 -10.03 3.19 -3.01
C ILE A 43 -10.29 1.69 -2.77
N PRO A 44 -9.52 0.78 -3.40
CA PRO A 44 -9.58 -0.64 -3.14
C PRO A 44 -9.38 -0.97 -1.65
N GLU A 45 -10.19 -1.87 -1.11
CA GLU A 45 -10.07 -2.31 0.29
C GLU A 45 -8.70 -2.95 0.57
N ASP A 46 -8.11 -3.65 -0.39
CA ASP A 46 -6.76 -4.20 -0.29
C ASP A 46 -5.71 -3.11 -0.04
N LEU A 47 -5.78 -1.96 -0.74
CA LEU A 47 -4.86 -0.84 -0.51
C LEU A 47 -5.02 -0.26 0.90
N ARG A 48 -6.25 -0.12 1.39
CA ARG A 48 -6.51 0.30 2.78
C ARG A 48 -5.97 -0.71 3.80
N ARG A 49 -6.10 -2.01 3.51
CA ARG A 49 -5.60 -3.06 4.39
C ARG A 49 -4.08 -3.03 4.47
N LEU A 50 -3.40 -2.88 3.33
CA LEU A 50 -1.95 -2.75 3.25
C LEU A 50 -1.45 -1.52 3.99
N GLU A 51 -2.10 -0.37 3.80
CA GLU A 51 -1.74 0.89 4.49
C GLU A 51 -1.77 0.72 6.00
N ARG A 52 -2.81 0.07 6.53
CA ARG A 52 -2.96 -0.18 7.96
C ARG A 52 -1.94 -1.20 8.50
N THR A 53 -1.68 -2.28 7.76
CA THR A 53 -0.66 -3.27 8.14
C THR A 53 0.72 -2.63 8.19
N LEU A 54 1.11 -1.93 7.12
CA LEU A 54 2.42 -1.29 7.02
C LEU A 54 2.60 -0.17 8.05
N PHE A 55 1.55 0.56 8.39
CA PHE A 55 1.58 1.52 9.49
C PHE A 55 1.86 0.85 10.84
N ALA A 56 1.23 -0.30 11.10
CA ALA A 56 1.48 -1.07 12.31
C ALA A 56 2.91 -1.63 12.34
N GLU A 57 3.41 -2.15 11.23
CA GLU A 57 4.79 -2.65 11.08
C GLU A 57 5.82 -1.52 11.23
N CYS A 58 5.57 -0.33 10.65
CA CYS A 58 6.40 0.85 10.85
C CYS A 58 6.47 1.25 12.33
N ASN A 59 5.33 1.24 13.01
CA ASN A 59 5.27 1.59 14.42
C ASN A 59 5.96 0.53 15.30
N ALA A 60 5.81 -0.76 14.97
CA ALA A 60 6.51 -1.85 15.64
C ALA A 60 8.03 -1.80 15.41
N ALA A 61 8.47 -1.55 14.18
CA ALA A 61 9.87 -1.37 13.82
C ALA A 61 10.49 -0.13 14.48
N SER A 62 9.72 0.96 14.60
CA SER A 62 10.17 2.20 15.25
C SER A 62 10.15 2.13 16.78
N GLN A 63 9.30 1.29 17.38
CA GLN A 63 9.25 1.14 18.84
C GLN A 63 10.31 0.18 19.39
N GLY A 64 10.93 -0.65 18.56
CA GLY A 64 12.16 -1.36 18.87
C GLY A 64 12.04 -2.44 19.96
N ARG A 65 12.79 -3.52 19.73
CA ARG A 65 13.30 -4.37 20.80
C ARG A 65 14.34 -3.64 21.63
#